data_AF-A0A374U8F2-F1
#
_entry.id   AF-A0A374U8F2-F1
#
_cell.length_a   1.000
_cell.length_b   1.000
_cell.length_c   1.000
_cell.angle_alpha   90.00
_cell.angle_beta   90.00
_cell.angle_gamma   90.00
#
_symmetry.space_group_name_H-M   'P 1'
#
loop_
_entity.id
_entity.type
_entity.pdbx_description
1 polymer ?
#
loop_
_entity_poly.entity_id
_entity_poly.type
_entity_poly.pdbx_seq_one_letter_code
_entity_poly.pdbx_strand_id
1 'polypeptide(L)'
;MSNETKVEVEDVASYIKYINELSPTIDGDARTYESTFVFRGQGSTKYDLVPSIGRDSYWRKPGSNTISPIPGSLEHEADFIETACRILPNVFKRELLPIDLLACLQHYGVPTRLLDVTSNALAALYFACGNVADEGEVFIFRRPGGDKREYPICQAIADSWHLFMNSKFLSRFASLAISRPYFDYQRDLVLSSFPEPTDQAKWFKECCEDTLFVYGTRYLDRQAAQSGQYILFPNDIREKDPCLSFDDLISPLPKDSPVIAGRCIVPSDRKVSILNELSKIGITEASLFPDSIEKRCAGIVSEIKRHRH
;
A
#
# COMPACT_ATOMS: atom_id res chain seq x y z
N MET A 1 -10.40 17.05 -15.98
CA MET A 1 -11.37 16.04 -16.46
C MET A 1 -10.58 14.86 -17.04
N SER A 2 -10.15 13.90 -16.21
CA SER A 2 -9.52 12.68 -16.71
C SER A 2 -10.60 11.62 -16.90
N ASN A 3 -10.91 11.30 -18.16
CA ASN A 3 -11.76 10.17 -18.52
C ASN A 3 -11.15 8.90 -17.90
N GLU A 4 -11.87 8.28 -16.95
CA GLU A 4 -11.60 6.93 -16.46
C GLU A 4 -11.57 5.97 -17.66
N THR A 5 -10.38 5.69 -18.20
CA THR A 5 -10.25 4.68 -19.25
C THR A 5 -10.11 3.34 -18.56
N LYS A 6 -11.24 2.76 -18.15
CA LYS A 6 -11.30 1.35 -17.75
C LYS A 6 -11.04 0.53 -19.00
N VAL A 7 -10.06 -0.35 -18.95
CA VAL A 7 -9.70 -1.24 -20.07
C VAL A 7 -9.81 -2.68 -19.64
N GLU A 8 -10.54 -3.47 -20.40
CA GLU A 8 -10.59 -4.92 -20.22
C GLU A 8 -9.33 -5.57 -20.76
N VAL A 9 -8.76 -6.49 -19.98
CA VAL A 9 -7.53 -7.21 -20.31
C VAL A 9 -7.89 -8.56 -20.89
N GLU A 10 -7.67 -8.70 -22.20
CA GLU A 10 -7.90 -9.96 -22.91
C GLU A 10 -6.77 -10.95 -22.70
N ASP A 11 -5.52 -10.47 -22.66
CA ASP A 11 -4.31 -11.28 -22.64
C ASP A 11 -3.12 -10.46 -22.11
N VAL A 12 -1.95 -11.10 -21.93
CA VAL A 12 -0.77 -10.41 -21.40
C VAL A 12 -0.27 -9.31 -22.35
N ALA A 13 -0.45 -9.48 -23.67
CA ALA A 13 0.05 -8.52 -24.66
C ALA A 13 -0.76 -7.23 -24.68
N SER A 14 -2.10 -7.33 -24.63
CA SER A 14 -3.01 -6.20 -24.56
C SER A 14 -2.82 -5.40 -23.27
N TYR A 15 -2.55 -6.08 -22.14
CA TYR A 15 -2.18 -5.43 -20.89
C TYR A 15 -0.89 -4.59 -21.01
N ILE A 16 0.18 -5.17 -21.56
CA ILE A 16 1.46 -4.46 -21.75
C ILE A 16 1.29 -3.29 -22.71
N LYS A 17 0.53 -3.48 -23.80
CA LYS A 17 0.23 -2.43 -24.78
C LYS A 17 -0.43 -1.24 -24.09
N TYR A 18 -1.46 -1.47 -23.28
CA TYR A 18 -2.15 -0.42 -22.54
C TYR A 18 -1.21 0.34 -21.61
N ILE A 19 -0.34 -0.35 -20.86
CA ILE A 19 0.63 0.31 -19.97
C ILE A 19 1.57 1.23 -20.76
N ASN A 20 2.03 0.80 -21.93
CA ASN A 20 2.94 1.59 -22.76
C ASN A 20 2.25 2.82 -23.40
N GLU A 21 0.93 2.80 -23.53
CA GLU A 21 0.13 3.94 -24.02
C GLU A 21 -0.13 4.99 -22.92
N LEU A 22 0.08 4.65 -21.64
CA LEU A 22 -0.08 5.59 -20.54
C LEU A 22 1.09 6.57 -20.48
N SER A 23 0.77 7.86 -20.36
CA SER A 23 1.81 8.86 -20.07
C SER A 23 2.25 8.78 -18.61
N PRO A 24 3.57 8.69 -18.35
CA PRO A 24 4.13 8.82 -17.00
C PRO A 24 4.18 10.28 -16.53
N THR A 25 3.72 11.26 -17.32
CA THR A 25 3.71 12.66 -16.91
C THR A 25 2.48 12.99 -16.06
N ILE A 26 2.70 13.73 -14.98
CA ILE A 26 1.65 14.45 -14.26
C ILE A 26 1.70 15.89 -14.76
N ASP A 27 0.67 16.34 -15.48
CA ASP A 27 0.54 17.74 -15.87
C ASP A 27 0.19 18.56 -14.63
N GLY A 28 1.17 19.28 -14.09
CA GLY A 28 0.97 20.29 -13.05
C GLY A 28 0.97 21.70 -13.63
N ASP A 29 0.33 22.65 -12.94
CA ASP A 29 0.14 24.04 -13.38
C ASP A 29 1.44 24.85 -13.66
N ALA A 30 2.63 24.30 -13.36
CA ALA A 30 3.90 24.99 -13.61
C ALA A 30 5.11 24.10 -13.97
N ARG A 31 5.07 22.76 -13.79
CA ARG A 31 6.18 21.83 -14.11
C ARG A 31 5.66 20.41 -14.40
N THR A 32 6.22 19.79 -15.44
CA THR A 32 6.10 18.34 -15.69
C THR A 32 7.06 17.61 -14.75
N TYR A 33 6.55 16.79 -13.85
CA TYR A 33 7.38 15.91 -13.01
C TYR A 33 7.48 14.54 -13.68
N GLU A 34 8.68 13.97 -13.73
CA GLU A 34 8.83 12.55 -14.06
C GLU A 34 8.09 11.75 -12.98
N SER A 35 7.30 10.76 -13.36
CA SER A 35 6.69 9.82 -12.41
C SER A 35 7.01 8.39 -12.85
N THR A 36 6.99 7.47 -11.89
CA THR A 36 7.14 6.05 -12.15
C THR A 36 5.82 5.35 -11.89
N PHE A 37 5.55 4.26 -12.62
CA PHE A 37 4.36 3.47 -12.38
C PHE A 37 4.60 2.44 -11.29
N VAL A 38 3.61 2.34 -10.40
CA VAL A 38 3.50 1.29 -9.40
C VAL A 38 2.14 0.63 -9.56
N PHE A 39 2.07 -0.68 -9.36
CA PHE A 39 0.93 -1.50 -9.75
C PHE A 39 0.34 -2.23 -8.54
N ARG A 40 -0.97 -2.48 -8.56
CA ARG A 40 -1.63 -3.37 -7.59
C ARG A 40 -2.68 -4.22 -8.29
N GLY A 41 -2.53 -5.53 -8.20
CA GLY A 41 -3.57 -6.47 -8.59
C GLY A 41 -4.44 -6.89 -7.43
N GLN A 42 -5.74 -7.02 -7.66
CA GLN A 42 -6.64 -7.62 -6.71
C GLN A 42 -7.66 -8.53 -7.39
N GLY A 43 -7.94 -9.66 -6.76
CA GLY A 43 -8.73 -10.75 -7.35
C GLY A 43 -10.21 -10.43 -7.59
N SER A 44 -10.73 -9.35 -7.02
CA SER A 44 -12.13 -8.95 -7.14
C SER A 44 -12.25 -7.43 -7.29
N THR A 45 -13.05 -6.97 -8.26
CA THR A 45 -13.46 -5.56 -8.42
C THR A 45 -14.29 -5.04 -7.25
N LYS A 46 -14.80 -5.95 -6.41
CA LYS A 46 -15.57 -5.64 -5.20
C LYS A 46 -14.70 -5.20 -4.02
N TYR A 47 -13.38 -5.43 -4.07
CA TYR A 47 -12.49 -5.06 -2.97
C TYR A 47 -12.17 -3.57 -3.00
N ASP A 48 -12.17 -2.94 -1.83
CA ASP A 48 -11.73 -1.56 -1.67
C ASP A 48 -10.21 -1.47 -1.58
N LEU A 49 -9.65 -0.33 -1.98
CA LEU A 49 -8.21 -0.03 -1.84
C LEU A 49 -7.92 0.43 -0.42
N VAL A 50 -7.95 -0.51 0.51
CA VAL A 50 -7.70 -0.28 1.94
C VAL A 50 -6.72 -1.33 2.48
N PRO A 51 -5.78 -0.95 3.37
CA PRO A 51 -4.87 -1.90 4.00
C PRO A 51 -5.63 -2.93 4.84
N SER A 52 -4.96 -4.04 5.15
CA SER A 52 -5.57 -5.16 5.89
C SER A 52 -6.19 -4.72 7.22
N ILE A 53 -5.51 -3.84 7.95
CA ILE A 53 -6.00 -3.33 9.24
C ILE A 53 -7.26 -2.45 9.14
N GLY A 54 -7.48 -1.82 7.98
CA GLY A 54 -8.65 -0.98 7.72
C GLY A 54 -9.87 -1.77 7.23
N ARG A 55 -9.73 -3.05 6.83
CA ARG A 55 -10.83 -3.82 6.22
C ARG A 55 -12.00 -4.10 7.16
N ASP A 56 -11.72 -4.36 8.43
CA ASP A 56 -12.75 -4.65 9.44
C ASP A 56 -13.38 -3.39 10.03
N SER A 57 -12.82 -2.22 9.72
CA SER A 57 -13.30 -0.92 10.22
C SER A 57 -14.59 -0.48 9.52
N TYR A 58 -15.02 -1.20 8.47
CA TYR A 58 -16.13 -0.82 7.61
C TYR A 58 -17.13 -1.95 7.44
N TRP A 59 -18.32 -1.78 8.02
CA TRP A 59 -19.47 -2.62 7.69
C TRP A 59 -20.40 -1.90 6.73
N ARG A 60 -20.75 -2.59 5.63
CA ARG A 60 -21.82 -2.18 4.74
C ARG A 60 -23.09 -2.92 5.14
N LYS A 61 -24.10 -2.20 5.66
CA LYS A 61 -25.41 -2.81 5.93
C LYS A 61 -25.99 -3.36 4.61
N PRO A 62 -26.50 -4.60 4.58
CA PRO A 62 -27.17 -5.14 3.40
C PRO A 62 -28.30 -4.19 2.95
N GLY A 63 -28.25 -3.72 1.71
CA GLY A 63 -29.25 -2.82 1.12
C GLY A 63 -29.02 -1.31 1.32
N SER A 64 -27.86 -0.89 1.83
CA SER A 64 -27.52 0.54 2.00
C SER A 64 -26.15 0.88 1.42
N ASN A 65 -26.02 2.06 0.79
CA ASN A 65 -24.73 2.64 0.39
C ASN A 65 -23.98 3.30 1.57
N THR A 66 -24.57 3.32 2.77
CA THR A 66 -23.98 3.95 3.94
C THR A 66 -23.03 2.97 4.63
N ILE A 67 -21.75 3.35 4.70
CA ILE A 67 -20.72 2.63 5.45
C ILE A 67 -20.86 3.02 6.93
N SER A 68 -20.96 2.04 7.82
CA SER A 68 -20.98 2.27 9.28
C SER A 68 -19.69 1.78 9.90
N PRO A 69 -18.98 2.58 10.71
CA PRO A 69 -17.75 2.16 11.36
C PRO A 69 -18.05 1.11 12.45
N ILE A 70 -17.26 0.04 12.47
CA ILE A 70 -17.18 -0.93 13.58
C ILE A 70 -15.84 -0.64 14.28
N PRO A 71 -15.74 -0.76 15.63
CA PRO A 71 -14.44 -0.78 16.30
C PRO A 71 -13.57 -1.86 15.62
N GLY A 72 -12.66 -1.39 14.79
CA GLY A 72 -11.94 -2.22 13.84
C GLY A 72 -10.59 -2.68 14.37
N SER A 73 -9.89 -3.47 13.57
CA SER A 73 -8.52 -3.92 13.82
C SER A 73 -7.52 -2.77 14.06
N LEU A 74 -7.85 -1.54 13.64
CA LEU A 74 -7.00 -0.35 13.83
C LEU A 74 -6.92 0.12 15.29
N GLU A 75 -7.99 0.00 16.07
CA GLU A 75 -7.96 0.36 17.51
C GLU A 75 -6.99 -0.56 18.29
N HIS A 76 -6.76 -1.76 17.77
CA HIS A 76 -5.88 -2.78 18.33
C HIS A 76 -4.50 -2.86 17.63
N GLU A 77 -4.15 -1.91 16.76
CA GLU A 77 -2.89 -1.95 16.03
C GLU A 77 -1.68 -2.05 16.98
N ALA A 78 -1.69 -1.26 18.05
CA ALA A 78 -0.65 -1.31 19.07
C ALA A 78 -0.58 -2.69 19.74
N ASP A 79 -1.72 -3.27 20.11
CA ASP A 79 -1.78 -4.60 20.75
C ASP A 79 -1.19 -5.69 19.85
N PHE A 80 -1.52 -5.68 18.55
CA PHE A 80 -0.99 -6.64 17.58
C PHE A 80 0.52 -6.51 17.43
N ILE A 81 1.01 -5.28 17.24
CA ILE A 81 2.43 -5.01 17.01
C ILE A 81 3.25 -5.33 18.27
N GLU A 82 2.80 -4.85 19.43
CA GLU A 82 3.49 -5.11 20.70
C GLU A 82 3.54 -6.60 21.03
N THR A 83 2.41 -7.30 20.84
CA THR A 83 2.33 -8.74 21.10
C THR A 83 3.22 -9.53 20.14
N ALA A 84 3.24 -9.19 18.85
CA ALA A 84 4.12 -9.81 17.87
C ALA A 84 5.60 -9.62 18.26
N CYS A 85 6.01 -8.38 18.55
CA CYS A 85 7.38 -8.07 18.99
C CYS A 85 7.77 -8.81 20.28
N ARG A 86 6.82 -8.99 21.21
CA ARG A 86 7.07 -9.68 22.48
C ARG A 86 7.19 -11.19 22.33
N ILE A 87 6.35 -11.81 21.50
CA ILE A 87 6.31 -13.28 21.32
C ILE A 87 7.43 -13.74 20.37
N LEU A 88 7.73 -12.97 19.32
CA LEU A 88 8.71 -13.32 18.29
C LEU A 88 9.79 -12.21 18.11
N PRO A 89 10.54 -11.84 19.16
CA PRO A 89 11.48 -10.71 19.13
C PRO A 89 12.66 -10.89 18.15
N ASN A 90 13.01 -12.14 17.84
CA ASN A 90 14.07 -12.43 16.87
C ASN A 90 13.62 -12.22 15.42
N VAL A 91 12.31 -12.25 15.17
CA VAL A 91 11.69 -12.00 13.87
C VAL A 91 11.29 -10.52 13.78
N PHE A 92 10.53 -10.04 14.76
CA PHE A 92 10.04 -8.66 14.84
C PHE A 92 10.92 -7.84 15.77
N LYS A 93 12.02 -7.34 15.20
CA LYS A 93 13.04 -6.55 15.91
C LYS A 93 12.57 -5.11 16.11
N ARG A 94 12.63 -4.62 17.35
CA ARG A 94 12.21 -3.24 17.70
C ARG A 94 13.19 -2.17 17.21
N GLU A 95 14.39 -2.58 16.84
CA GLU A 95 15.44 -1.72 16.31
C GLU A 95 15.23 -1.37 14.84
N LEU A 96 14.29 -2.06 14.17
CA LEU A 96 13.89 -1.73 12.81
C LEU A 96 13.25 -0.34 12.78
N LEU A 97 13.42 0.37 11.66
CA LEU A 97 12.64 1.57 11.42
C LEU A 97 11.14 1.21 11.37
N PRO A 98 10.24 2.12 11.79
CA PRO A 98 8.81 1.85 11.85
C PRO A 98 8.23 1.21 10.57
N ILE A 99 8.58 1.72 9.39
CA ILE A 99 8.11 1.16 8.10
C ILE A 99 8.62 -0.28 7.90
N ASP A 100 9.87 -0.57 8.26
CA ASP A 100 10.47 -1.90 8.11
C ASP A 100 9.82 -2.92 9.06
N LEU A 101 9.51 -2.49 10.29
CA LEU A 101 8.78 -3.30 11.25
C LEU A 101 7.39 -3.67 10.71
N LEU A 102 6.62 -2.68 10.22
CA LEU A 102 5.31 -2.94 9.62
C LEU A 102 5.40 -3.86 8.40
N ALA A 103 6.39 -3.66 7.53
CA ALA A 103 6.59 -4.52 6.36
C ALA A 103 6.90 -5.98 6.76
N CYS A 104 7.71 -6.18 7.81
CA CYS A 104 8.02 -7.50 8.36
C CYS A 104 6.76 -8.18 8.96
N LEU A 105 5.98 -7.43 9.74
CA LEU A 105 4.72 -7.89 10.32
C LEU A 105 3.72 -8.33 9.24
N GLN A 106 3.51 -7.49 8.22
CA GLN A 106 2.62 -7.77 7.10
C GLN A 106 3.04 -9.01 6.30
N HIS A 107 4.34 -9.21 6.12
CA HIS A 107 4.86 -10.39 5.44
C HIS A 107 4.42 -11.70 6.11
N TYR A 108 4.38 -11.71 7.45
CA TYR A 108 3.93 -12.86 8.25
C TYR A 108 2.44 -12.82 8.62
N GLY A 109 1.65 -11.94 7.99
CA GLY A 109 0.19 -11.93 8.10
C GLY A 109 -0.38 -11.16 9.28
N VAL A 110 0.44 -10.42 10.04
CA VAL A 110 -0.09 -9.45 11.01
C VAL A 110 -0.69 -8.28 10.23
N PRO A 111 -1.94 -7.88 10.49
CA PRO A 111 -2.55 -6.76 9.78
C PRO A 111 -1.81 -5.46 10.08
N THR A 112 -1.56 -4.66 9.06
CA THR A 112 -0.92 -3.34 9.20
C THR A 112 -1.60 -2.32 8.29
N ARG A 113 -1.26 -1.05 8.49
CA ARG A 113 -1.66 0.10 7.65
C ARG A 113 -0.95 0.18 6.28
N LEU A 114 -0.17 -0.83 5.91
CA LEU A 114 0.47 -0.92 4.59
C LEU A 114 -0.45 -1.61 3.57
N LEU A 115 -0.56 -1.02 2.39
CA LEU A 115 -1.20 -1.65 1.24
C LEU A 115 -0.13 -2.11 0.24
N ASP A 116 -0.11 -3.40 -0.08
CA ASP A 116 0.88 -3.95 -1.02
C ASP A 116 0.70 -3.37 -2.43
N VAL A 117 1.80 -2.88 -2.99
CA VAL A 117 1.92 -2.50 -4.39
C VAL A 117 3.24 -3.03 -4.94
N THR A 118 3.44 -3.03 -6.25
CA THR A 118 4.63 -3.62 -6.89
C THR A 118 5.09 -2.77 -8.06
N SER A 119 6.40 -2.67 -8.30
CA SER A 119 6.91 -2.09 -9.55
C SER A 119 6.88 -3.08 -10.72
N ASN A 120 6.43 -4.32 -10.52
CA ASN A 120 6.30 -5.34 -11.55
C ASN A 120 4.83 -5.46 -11.99
N ALA A 121 4.52 -4.90 -13.17
CA ALA A 121 3.19 -4.95 -13.76
C ALA A 121 2.65 -6.38 -13.91
N LEU A 122 3.50 -7.34 -14.27
CA LEU A 122 3.07 -8.73 -14.48
C LEU A 122 2.78 -9.44 -13.15
N ALA A 123 3.49 -9.09 -12.07
CA ALA A 123 3.15 -9.57 -10.73
C ALA A 123 1.78 -9.03 -10.29
N ALA A 124 1.46 -7.77 -10.59
CA ALA A 124 0.14 -7.22 -10.34
C ALA A 124 -0.95 -7.94 -11.17
N LEU A 125 -0.71 -8.19 -12.46
CA LEU A 125 -1.65 -8.96 -13.29
C LEU A 125 -1.88 -10.37 -12.74
N TYR A 126 -0.83 -11.05 -12.25
CA TYR A 126 -0.95 -12.33 -11.57
C TYR A 126 -1.88 -12.24 -10.36
N PHE A 127 -1.69 -11.25 -9.47
CA PHE A 127 -2.54 -11.09 -8.29
C PHE A 127 -3.99 -10.73 -8.63
N ALA A 128 -4.24 -10.03 -9.73
CA ALA A 128 -5.61 -9.79 -10.23
C ALA A 128 -6.31 -11.08 -10.67
N CYS A 129 -5.54 -12.10 -11.08
CA CYS A 129 -6.06 -13.41 -11.43
C CYS A 129 -6.28 -14.35 -10.23
N GLY A 130 -5.94 -13.92 -9.00
CA GLY A 130 -5.91 -14.79 -7.81
C GLY A 130 -7.26 -15.35 -7.35
N ASN A 131 -8.39 -14.76 -7.77
CA ASN A 131 -9.73 -15.30 -7.57
C ASN A 131 -10.40 -15.50 -8.93
N VAL A 132 -10.46 -16.75 -9.41
CA VAL A 132 -10.98 -17.09 -10.75
C VAL A 132 -12.50 -16.89 -10.88
N ALA A 133 -13.24 -16.79 -9.78
CA ALA A 133 -14.70 -16.69 -9.81
C ALA A 133 -15.21 -15.26 -10.00
N ASP A 134 -14.43 -14.26 -9.59
CA ASP A 134 -14.78 -12.83 -9.72
C ASP A 134 -13.94 -12.17 -10.82
N GLU A 135 -14.40 -11.00 -11.29
CA GLU A 135 -13.57 -10.12 -12.12
C GLU A 135 -12.45 -9.51 -11.29
N GLY A 136 -11.21 -9.57 -11.78
CA GLY A 136 -10.06 -8.95 -11.13
C GLY A 136 -9.88 -7.52 -11.59
N GLU A 137 -9.02 -6.78 -10.91
CA GLU A 137 -8.55 -5.50 -11.43
C GLU A 137 -7.09 -5.22 -11.08
N VAL A 138 -6.43 -4.46 -11.96
CA VAL A 138 -5.11 -3.91 -11.75
C VAL A 138 -5.21 -2.39 -11.73
N PHE A 139 -4.70 -1.79 -10.66
CA PHE A 139 -4.50 -0.35 -10.55
C PHE A 139 -3.08 0.01 -10.96
N ILE A 140 -2.97 1.10 -11.72
CA ILE A 140 -1.69 1.68 -12.13
C ILE A 140 -1.61 3.06 -11.48
N PHE A 141 -0.70 3.24 -10.55
CA PHE A 141 -0.51 4.48 -9.81
C PHE A 141 0.63 5.30 -10.41
N ARG A 142 0.47 6.62 -10.47
CA ARG A 142 1.58 7.55 -10.70
C ARG A 142 2.27 7.82 -9.38
N ARG A 143 3.52 7.40 -9.28
CA ARG A 143 4.39 7.75 -8.16
C ARG A 143 5.30 8.90 -8.57
N PRO A 144 5.15 10.10 -7.99
CA PRO A 144 5.97 11.25 -8.34
C PRO A 144 7.48 10.97 -8.19
N GLY A 145 8.24 11.24 -9.25
CA GLY A 145 9.70 11.23 -9.28
C GLY A 145 10.21 12.48 -8.58
N GLY A 146 10.75 12.29 -7.38
CA GLY A 146 10.93 13.37 -6.41
C GLY A 146 10.30 13.04 -5.06
N ASP A 147 9.70 11.85 -4.92
CA ASP A 147 9.23 11.28 -3.66
C ASP A 147 10.17 11.68 -2.54
N LYS A 148 9.59 12.37 -1.56
CA LYS A 148 10.25 13.24 -0.59
C LYS A 148 11.55 12.59 -0.13
N ARG A 149 12.68 13.23 -0.45
CA ARG A 149 14.00 12.83 0.04
C ARG A 149 13.87 12.72 1.55
N GLU A 150 13.96 11.48 2.03
CA GLU A 150 13.87 11.06 3.43
C GLU A 150 12.48 11.19 4.04
N TYR A 151 12.14 10.14 4.77
CA TYR A 151 10.79 9.72 5.14
C TYR A 151 10.41 10.08 6.58
N PRO A 152 10.84 11.19 7.22
CA PRO A 152 10.59 11.34 8.65
C PRO A 152 9.09 11.37 8.95
N ILE A 153 8.27 11.91 8.04
CA ILE A 153 6.81 11.90 8.14
C ILE A 153 6.26 10.48 7.96
N CYS A 154 6.68 9.75 6.93
CA CYS A 154 6.18 8.38 6.72
C CYS A 154 6.60 7.45 7.86
N GLN A 155 7.81 7.62 8.41
CA GLN A 155 8.25 6.91 9.61
C GLN A 155 7.37 7.30 10.81
N ALA A 156 7.03 8.57 10.97
CA ALA A 156 6.11 9.00 12.02
C ALA A 156 4.71 8.39 11.87
N ILE A 157 4.15 8.37 10.67
CA ILE A 157 2.83 7.76 10.40
C ILE A 157 2.90 6.25 10.64
N ALA A 158 3.99 5.58 10.27
CA ALA A 158 4.20 4.17 10.59
C ALA A 158 4.41 3.92 12.10
N ASP A 159 4.96 4.88 12.86
CA ASP A 159 5.13 4.84 14.32
C ASP A 159 3.87 5.31 15.08
N SER A 160 2.78 5.63 14.38
CA SER A 160 1.64 6.28 15.02
C SER A 160 0.90 5.40 16.04
N TRP A 161 0.90 4.08 15.86
CA TRP A 161 0.40 3.13 16.85
C TRP A 161 1.06 3.31 18.23
N HIS A 162 2.35 3.66 18.24
CA HIS A 162 3.12 3.91 19.46
C HIS A 162 2.97 5.37 19.94
N LEU A 163 2.90 6.34 19.03
CA LEU A 163 2.76 7.75 19.38
C LEU A 163 1.37 8.11 19.93
N PHE A 164 0.32 7.43 19.48
CA PHE A 164 -1.07 7.67 19.90
C PHE A 164 -1.38 7.27 21.34
N MET A 165 -0.51 6.48 21.99
CA MET A 165 -0.63 6.19 23.43
C MET A 165 -0.70 7.46 24.29
N ASN A 166 -0.23 8.60 23.76
CA ASN A 166 -0.22 9.89 24.46
C ASN A 166 -1.37 10.81 24.06
N SER A 167 -1.70 10.90 22.77
CA SER A 167 -2.76 11.77 22.24
C SER A 167 -2.97 11.55 20.74
N LYS A 168 -4.21 11.73 20.28
CA LYS A 168 -4.58 11.80 18.86
C LYS A 168 -4.57 13.22 18.29
N PHE A 169 -4.27 14.23 19.11
CA PHE A 169 -4.13 15.61 18.61
C PHE A 169 -2.91 15.71 17.72
N LEU A 170 -3.11 16.23 16.51
CA LEU A 170 -2.11 16.26 15.46
C LEU A 170 -0.91 17.14 15.84
N SER A 171 -1.13 18.22 16.60
CA SER A 171 -0.06 19.06 17.13
C SER A 171 0.87 18.31 18.08
N ARG A 172 0.30 17.56 19.04
CA ARG A 172 1.09 16.75 19.98
C ARG A 172 1.78 15.59 19.27
N PHE A 173 1.09 14.94 18.34
CA PHE A 173 1.69 13.91 17.50
C PHE A 173 2.89 14.47 16.70
N ALA A 174 2.71 15.60 16.02
CA ALA A 174 3.74 16.24 15.21
C ALA A 174 4.98 16.59 16.04
N SER A 175 4.81 17.24 17.19
CA SER A 175 5.94 17.59 18.06
C SER A 175 6.66 16.35 18.60
N LEU A 176 5.92 15.29 18.97
CA LEU A 176 6.53 14.02 19.39
C LEU A 176 7.28 13.36 18.24
N ALA A 177 6.70 13.30 17.04
CA ALA A 177 7.33 12.74 15.86
C ALA A 177 8.63 13.48 15.51
N ILE A 178 8.62 14.82 15.49
CA ILE A 178 9.79 15.66 15.22
C ILE A 178 10.91 15.42 16.24
N SER A 179 10.58 15.04 17.47
CA SER A 179 11.58 14.70 18.51
C SER A 179 12.24 13.33 18.31
N ARG A 180 11.71 12.46 17.44
CA ARG A 180 12.25 11.11 17.22
C ARG A 180 13.52 11.11 16.35
N PRO A 181 14.36 10.06 16.44
CA PRO A 181 15.62 9.97 15.70
C PRO A 181 15.46 10.06 14.18
N TYR A 182 14.35 9.56 13.62
CA TYR A 182 14.12 9.63 12.17
C TYR A 182 13.96 11.08 11.66
N PHE A 183 13.79 12.08 12.52
CA PHE A 183 13.81 13.50 12.18
C PHE A 183 15.19 14.17 12.35
N ASP A 184 16.25 13.48 12.78
CA ASP A 184 17.52 14.11 13.18
C ASP A 184 18.10 15.09 12.16
N TYR A 185 18.04 14.76 10.87
CA TYR A 185 18.59 15.60 9.80
C TYR A 185 17.68 16.76 9.37
N GLN A 186 16.38 16.67 9.63
CA GLN A 186 15.38 17.64 9.16
C GLN A 186 14.76 18.46 10.29
N ARG A 187 15.01 18.09 11.54
CA ARG A 187 14.40 18.72 12.73
C ARG A 187 14.59 20.22 12.75
N ASP A 188 15.82 20.69 12.61
CA ASP A 188 16.12 22.13 12.67
C ASP A 188 15.43 22.90 11.54
N LEU A 189 15.41 22.32 10.34
CA LEU A 189 14.72 22.90 9.18
C LEU A 189 13.20 22.98 9.42
N VAL A 190 12.59 21.90 9.90
CA VAL A 190 11.15 21.84 10.21
C VAL A 190 10.80 22.81 11.33
N LEU A 191 11.55 22.86 12.42
CA LEU A 191 11.30 23.77 13.54
C LEU A 191 11.51 25.24 13.16
N SER A 192 12.43 25.54 12.25
CA SER A 192 12.61 26.91 11.73
C SER A 192 11.46 27.35 10.80
N SER A 193 10.89 26.41 10.03
CA SER A 193 9.81 26.67 9.09
C SER A 193 8.44 26.67 9.77
N PHE A 194 8.27 25.83 10.80
CA PHE A 194 7.03 25.59 11.53
C PHE A 194 7.31 25.63 13.05
N PRO A 195 7.50 26.82 13.62
CA PRO A 195 7.93 26.95 15.02
C PRO A 195 6.83 26.52 16.01
N GLU A 196 5.57 26.83 15.70
CA GLU A 196 4.45 26.55 16.60
C GLU A 196 3.87 25.13 16.36
N PRO A 197 3.45 24.40 17.42
CA PRO A 197 2.84 23.08 17.28
C PRO A 197 1.60 23.05 16.37
N THR A 198 0.87 24.16 16.28
CA THR A 198 -0.29 24.29 15.38
C THR A 198 0.12 24.35 13.91
N ASP A 199 1.26 24.96 13.59
CA ASP A 199 1.78 25.03 12.23
C ASP A 199 2.38 23.69 11.82
N GLN A 200 3.07 23.02 12.75
CA GLN A 200 3.52 21.65 12.58
C GLN A 200 2.35 20.71 12.28
N ALA A 201 1.22 20.85 12.98
CA ALA A 201 0.02 20.06 12.72
C ALA A 201 -0.54 20.27 11.30
N LYS A 202 -0.64 21.52 10.84
CA LYS A 202 -1.11 21.85 9.48
C LYS A 202 -0.18 21.25 8.43
N TRP A 203 1.13 21.39 8.60
CA TRP A 203 2.12 20.79 7.71
C TRP A 203 2.02 19.26 7.66
N PHE A 204 1.84 18.59 8.80
CA PHE A 204 1.61 17.14 8.84
C PHE A 204 0.32 16.75 8.12
N LYS A 205 -0.77 17.52 8.28
CA LYS A 205 -2.03 17.30 7.56
C LYS A 205 -1.83 17.39 6.05
N GLU A 206 -1.22 18.47 5.56
CA GLU A 206 -0.90 18.65 4.14
C GLU A 206 -0.07 17.48 3.61
N CYS A 207 0.91 17.01 4.38
CA CYS A 207 1.72 15.86 3.98
C CYS A 207 0.93 14.54 3.93
N CYS A 208 -0.15 14.40 4.69
CA CYS A 208 -1.02 13.22 4.68
C CYS A 208 -2.11 13.27 3.60
N GLU A 209 -2.28 14.40 2.90
CA GLU A 209 -3.18 14.52 1.75
C GLU A 209 -2.60 13.86 0.50
N ASP A 210 -1.27 13.78 0.41
CA ASP A 210 -0.56 13.02 -0.61
C ASP A 210 -0.67 11.50 -0.38
N THR A 211 -0.69 10.71 -1.46
CA THR A 211 -0.53 9.26 -1.35
C THR A 211 0.91 8.92 -0.98
N LEU A 212 1.11 8.29 0.19
CA LEU A 212 2.43 8.02 0.75
C LEU A 212 2.99 6.68 0.23
N PHE A 213 3.78 6.74 -0.85
CA PHE A 213 4.51 5.56 -1.35
C PHE A 213 5.78 5.34 -0.53
N VAL A 214 5.93 4.15 0.06
CA VAL A 214 7.07 3.81 0.91
C VAL A 214 7.73 2.50 0.49
N TYR A 215 9.00 2.37 0.85
CA TYR A 215 9.76 1.14 0.69
C TYR A 215 10.00 0.52 2.06
N GLY A 216 9.69 -0.77 2.20
CA GLY A 216 10.32 -1.58 3.23
C GLY A 216 11.69 -2.02 2.75
N THR A 217 12.65 -2.10 3.66
CA THR A 217 13.96 -2.68 3.38
C THR A 217 13.77 -4.13 2.95
N ARG A 218 14.39 -4.50 1.83
CA ARG A 218 14.22 -5.80 1.17
C ARG A 218 15.04 -6.89 1.88
N TYR A 219 14.70 -7.19 3.13
CA TYR A 219 15.37 -8.27 3.88
C TYR A 219 14.85 -9.66 3.51
N LEU A 220 13.69 -9.75 2.86
CA LEU A 220 12.98 -11.01 2.61
C LEU A 220 12.91 -11.30 1.11
N ASP A 221 13.27 -12.53 0.73
CA ASP A 221 13.31 -12.99 -0.67
C ASP A 221 11.99 -12.77 -1.40
N ARG A 222 10.85 -12.94 -0.70
CA ARG A 222 9.52 -12.70 -1.26
C ARG A 222 9.27 -11.24 -1.62
N GLN A 223 9.67 -10.30 -0.77
CA GLN A 223 9.54 -8.87 -1.05
C GLN A 223 10.38 -8.49 -2.28
N ALA A 224 11.59 -9.06 -2.39
CA ALA A 224 12.46 -8.85 -3.54
C ALA A 224 11.87 -9.45 -4.83
N ALA A 225 11.40 -10.71 -4.78
CA ALA A 225 10.87 -11.42 -5.95
C ALA A 225 9.59 -10.79 -6.52
N GLN A 226 8.76 -10.22 -5.64
CA GLN A 226 7.54 -9.52 -6.04
C GLN A 226 7.80 -8.06 -6.42
N SER A 227 9.04 -7.56 -6.33
CA SER A 227 9.37 -6.14 -6.44
C SER A 227 8.45 -5.27 -5.57
N GLY A 228 8.20 -5.74 -4.34
CA GLY A 228 7.21 -5.19 -3.43
C GLY A 228 7.55 -3.78 -2.95
N GLN A 229 6.52 -2.96 -2.87
CA GLN A 229 6.49 -1.62 -2.32
C GLN A 229 5.17 -1.46 -1.55
N TYR A 230 4.98 -0.33 -0.87
CA TYR A 230 3.76 -0.10 -0.09
C TYR A 230 3.19 1.28 -0.32
N ILE A 231 1.87 1.39 -0.19
CA ILE A 231 1.20 2.65 0.13
C ILE A 231 0.93 2.62 1.64
N LEU A 232 1.41 3.64 2.34
CA LEU A 232 1.19 3.82 3.78
C LEU A 232 -0.07 4.66 3.98
N PHE A 233 -1.03 4.15 4.74
CA PHE A 233 -2.25 4.87 5.04
C PHE A 233 -2.14 5.59 6.40
N PRO A 234 -2.26 6.93 6.42
CA PRO A 234 -2.52 7.65 7.67
C PRO A 234 -3.96 7.41 8.12
N ASN A 235 -4.21 7.59 9.42
CA ASN A 235 -5.57 7.73 9.92
C ASN A 235 -6.22 8.97 9.29
N ASP A 236 -7.55 8.94 9.13
CA ASP A 236 -8.30 10.10 8.68
C ASP A 236 -8.07 11.27 9.66
N ILE A 237 -7.91 12.49 9.13
CA ILE A 237 -7.68 13.68 9.95
C ILE A 237 -8.96 14.50 9.96
N ARG A 238 -9.49 14.78 11.15
CA ARG A 238 -10.66 15.64 11.34
C ARG A 238 -10.25 16.99 11.91
N GLU A 239 -10.91 18.02 11.42
CA GLU A 239 -10.84 19.36 11.98
C GLU A 239 -12.02 19.57 12.94
N LYS A 240 -11.72 19.78 14.21
CA LYS A 240 -12.67 20.26 15.21
C LYS A 240 -12.08 21.52 15.78
N ASP A 241 -12.45 22.66 15.20
CA ASP A 241 -11.99 24.00 15.62
C ASP A 241 -11.89 24.09 17.16
N PRO A 242 -10.70 24.35 17.74
CA PRO A 242 -9.47 24.85 17.11
C PRO A 242 -8.37 23.80 16.84
N CYS A 243 -8.69 22.51 16.81
CA CYS A 243 -7.70 21.44 16.79
C CYS A 243 -7.88 20.41 15.65
N LEU A 244 -6.75 20.00 15.06
CA LEU A 244 -6.66 18.85 14.17
C LEU A 244 -6.39 17.59 15.00
N SER A 245 -7.11 16.50 14.71
CA SER A 245 -6.90 15.22 15.37
C SER A 245 -7.03 14.06 14.39
N PHE A 246 -6.25 13.02 14.61
CA PHE A 246 -6.47 11.74 13.95
C PHE A 246 -7.76 11.09 14.45
N ASP A 247 -8.46 10.48 13.52
CA ASP A 247 -9.65 9.68 13.71
C ASP A 247 -9.27 8.21 13.94
N ASP A 248 -10.25 7.42 14.36
CA ASP A 248 -10.10 5.98 14.59
C ASP A 248 -10.30 5.13 13.33
N LEU A 249 -10.18 5.76 12.16
CA LEU A 249 -10.50 5.17 10.87
C LEU A 249 -9.41 5.47 9.84
N ILE A 250 -9.32 4.59 8.83
CA ILE A 250 -8.47 4.76 7.65
C ILE A 250 -9.35 4.59 6.42
N SER A 251 -9.71 5.69 5.77
CA SER A 251 -10.58 5.64 4.60
C SER A 251 -9.92 4.91 3.42
N PRO A 252 -10.70 4.13 2.63
CA PRO A 252 -10.18 3.51 1.42
C PRO A 252 -9.75 4.57 0.41
N LEU A 253 -8.67 4.31 -0.33
CA LEU A 253 -8.27 5.17 -1.44
C LEU A 253 -9.35 5.09 -2.55
N PRO A 254 -9.97 6.21 -2.94
CA PRO A 254 -10.99 6.20 -3.98
C PRO A 254 -10.42 5.64 -5.30
N LYS A 255 -11.20 4.79 -5.99
CA LYS A 255 -10.76 4.15 -7.23
C LYS A 255 -10.68 5.11 -8.42
N ASP A 256 -11.25 6.29 -8.28
CA ASP A 256 -11.20 7.43 -9.20
C ASP A 256 -10.15 8.49 -8.77
N SER A 257 -9.34 8.19 -7.75
CA SER A 257 -8.30 9.10 -7.26
C SER A 257 -7.33 9.51 -8.38
N PRO A 258 -6.93 10.79 -8.46
CA PRO A 258 -6.05 11.30 -9.52
C PRO A 258 -4.65 10.65 -9.52
N VAL A 259 -4.25 10.03 -8.41
CA VAL A 259 -3.00 9.25 -8.32
C VAL A 259 -3.06 7.98 -9.18
N ILE A 260 -4.26 7.50 -9.55
CA ILE A 260 -4.46 6.32 -10.40
C ILE A 260 -4.43 6.76 -11.87
N ALA A 261 -3.38 6.33 -12.58
CA ALA A 261 -3.19 6.56 -14.00
C ALA A 261 -4.12 5.73 -14.88
N GLY A 262 -4.40 4.50 -14.45
CA GLY A 262 -5.13 3.53 -15.25
C GLY A 262 -5.71 2.43 -14.39
N ARG A 263 -6.81 1.86 -14.88
CA ARG A 263 -7.51 0.74 -14.26
C ARG A 263 -7.80 -0.31 -15.31
N CYS A 264 -7.22 -1.48 -15.11
CA CYS A 264 -7.41 -2.62 -15.98
C CYS A 264 -8.37 -3.61 -15.30
N ILE A 265 -9.43 -4.01 -15.98
CA ILE A 265 -10.34 -5.07 -15.51
C ILE A 265 -9.88 -6.39 -16.11
N VAL A 266 -9.83 -7.43 -15.30
CA VAL A 266 -9.47 -8.79 -15.73
C VAL A 266 -10.72 -9.65 -15.67
N PRO A 267 -11.39 -9.92 -16.80
CA PRO A 267 -12.60 -10.74 -16.83
C PRO A 267 -12.33 -12.14 -16.26
N SER A 268 -13.31 -12.70 -15.55
CA SER A 268 -13.15 -13.97 -14.84
C SER A 268 -12.82 -15.15 -15.76
N ASP A 269 -13.41 -15.18 -16.96
CA ASP A 269 -13.20 -16.18 -18.01
C ASP A 269 -11.80 -16.10 -18.67
N ARG A 270 -11.14 -14.93 -18.61
CA ARG A 270 -9.78 -14.73 -19.14
C ARG A 270 -8.68 -15.12 -18.15
N LYS A 271 -8.93 -15.11 -16.85
CA LYS A 271 -7.92 -15.32 -15.79
C LYS A 271 -7.08 -16.58 -15.96
N VAL A 272 -7.71 -17.71 -16.32
CA VAL A 272 -7.00 -18.98 -16.50
C VAL A 272 -6.04 -18.92 -17.70
N SER A 273 -6.45 -18.29 -18.81
CA SER A 273 -5.58 -18.10 -19.98
C SER A 273 -4.40 -17.19 -19.64
N ILE A 274 -4.66 -16.08 -18.96
CA ILE A 274 -3.64 -15.11 -18.54
C ILE A 274 -2.62 -15.77 -17.60
N LEU A 275 -3.05 -16.56 -16.61
CA LEU A 275 -2.15 -17.30 -15.74
C LEU A 275 -1.25 -18.27 -16.52
N ASN A 276 -1.79 -18.94 -17.55
CA ASN A 276 -1.01 -19.81 -18.42
C ASN A 276 0.02 -19.04 -19.27
N GLU A 277 -0.30 -17.84 -19.75
CA GLU A 277 0.62 -16.96 -20.46
C GLU A 277 1.73 -16.44 -19.53
N LEU A 278 1.36 -15.94 -18.35
CA LEU A 278 2.29 -15.49 -17.31
C LEU A 278 3.28 -16.58 -16.93
N SER A 279 2.82 -17.84 -16.81
CA SER A 279 3.70 -18.97 -16.53
C SER A 279 4.75 -19.21 -17.62
N LYS A 280 4.43 -18.97 -18.89
CA LYS A 280 5.37 -19.13 -20.03
C LYS A 280 6.51 -18.12 -19.99
N ILE A 281 6.29 -16.97 -19.38
CA ILE A 281 7.26 -15.88 -19.25
C ILE A 281 7.88 -15.79 -17.85
N GLY A 282 7.70 -16.83 -17.03
CA GLY A 282 8.38 -16.98 -15.73
C GLY A 282 7.66 -16.35 -14.53
N ILE A 283 6.45 -15.84 -14.70
CA ILE A 283 5.62 -15.34 -13.59
C ILE A 283 4.72 -16.47 -13.11
N THR A 284 5.10 -17.06 -11.98
CA THR A 284 4.46 -18.24 -11.39
C THR A 284 4.30 -18.05 -9.89
N GLU A 285 3.49 -18.90 -9.26
CA GLU A 285 3.39 -18.91 -7.81
C GLU A 285 4.76 -19.18 -7.15
N ALA A 286 5.55 -20.11 -7.69
CA ALA A 286 6.86 -20.44 -7.16
C ALA A 286 7.87 -19.27 -7.29
N SER A 287 7.82 -18.51 -8.39
CA SER A 287 8.72 -17.36 -8.58
C SER A 287 8.31 -16.15 -7.74
N LEU A 288 7.00 -15.97 -7.47
CA LEU A 288 6.51 -14.88 -6.62
C LEU A 288 6.60 -15.19 -5.12
N PHE A 289 6.65 -16.45 -4.71
CA PHE A 289 6.70 -16.89 -3.30
C PHE A 289 7.89 -17.83 -3.05
N PRO A 290 9.13 -17.35 -3.19
CA PRO A 290 10.34 -18.19 -3.09
C PRO A 290 10.62 -18.73 -1.68
N ASP A 291 10.06 -18.08 -0.67
CA ASP A 291 10.11 -18.42 0.75
C ASP A 291 9.18 -19.59 1.11
N SER A 292 8.13 -19.83 0.32
CA SER A 292 7.19 -20.93 0.54
C SER A 292 7.65 -22.21 -0.14
N ILE A 293 8.19 -23.14 0.65
CA ILE A 293 8.62 -24.47 0.17
C ILE A 293 7.45 -25.20 -0.50
N GLU A 294 6.26 -25.13 0.08
CA GLU A 294 5.04 -25.76 -0.44
C GLU A 294 4.70 -25.27 -1.86
N LYS A 295 4.70 -23.95 -2.07
CA LYS A 295 4.42 -23.33 -3.36
C LYS A 295 5.51 -23.67 -4.40
N ARG A 296 6.76 -23.74 -3.97
CA ARG A 296 7.87 -24.16 -4.84
C ARG A 296 7.73 -25.62 -5.28
N CYS A 297 7.43 -26.53 -4.36
CA CYS A 297 7.18 -27.93 -4.68
C CYS A 297 5.98 -28.11 -5.63
N ALA A 298 4.89 -27.37 -5.41
CA ALA A 298 3.74 -27.36 -6.30
C ALA A 298 4.10 -26.89 -7.72
N GLY A 299 4.96 -25.87 -7.82
CA GLY A 299 5.51 -25.39 -9.10
C GLY A 299 6.27 -26.47 -9.87
N ILE A 300 7.19 -27.17 -9.20
CA ILE A 300 8.01 -28.25 -9.80
C ILE A 300 7.10 -29.36 -10.38
N VAL A 301 6.10 -29.79 -9.62
CA VAL A 301 5.16 -30.83 -10.07
C VAL A 301 4.38 -30.37 -11.31
N SER A 302 3.95 -29.11 -11.33
CA SER A 302 3.18 -28.54 -12.44
C SER A 302 4.01 -28.45 -13.72
N GLU A 303 5.29 -28.07 -13.61
CA GLU A 303 6.23 -28.00 -14.73
C GLU A 303 6.49 -29.38 -15.35
N ILE A 304 6.73 -30.40 -14.53
CA ILE A 304 6.94 -31.78 -15.00
C ILE A 304 5.71 -32.31 -15.73
N LYS A 305 4.50 -32.06 -15.19
CA LYS A 305 3.25 -32.48 -15.84
C LYS A 305 3.07 -31.81 -17.21
N ARG A 306 3.47 -30.55 -17.34
CA ARG A 306 3.35 -29.77 -18.57
C ARG A 306 4.30 -30.24 -19.68
N HIS A 307 5.48 -30.76 -19.33
CA HIS A 307 6.44 -31.32 -20.30
C HIS A 307 6.14 -32.76 -20.75
N ARG A 308 5.17 -33.43 -20.11
CA ARG A 308 4.76 -34.81 -20.44
C ARG A 308 3.54 -34.90 -21.35
N HIS A 309 2.98 -33.76 -21.76
CA HIS A 309 1.88 -33.64 -22.73
C HIS A 309 2.38 -32.88 -23.96
#